data_AF-A0A381W7Y7-F1
#
_entry.id   AF-A0A381W7Y7-F1
#
_cell.length_a   1.000
_cell.length_b   1.000
_cell.length_c   1.000
_cell.angle_alpha   90.00
_cell.angle_beta   90.00
_cell.angle_gamma   90.00
#
_symmetry.space_group_name_H-M   'P 1'
#
loop_
_entity.id
_entity.type
_entity.pdbx_description
1 polymer ?
#
loop_
_entity_poly.entity_id
_entity_poly.type
_entity_poly.pdbx_seq_one_letter_code
_entity_poly.pdbx_strand_id
1 'polypeptide(L)' 'MGPILLAEKGGKLVRTDFMERSNPRVSPSLTEDFKQVKTRLLSETQKQLEEYFMGRRTEFELPYHLEGTGFQK' A
#
# COMPACT_ATOMS: atom_id res chain seq x y z
N MET A 1 2.76 -5.77 -14.21
CA MET A 1 2.24 -5.43 -12.86
C MET A 1 0.75 -5.21 -12.99
N GLY A 2 -0.07 -5.93 -12.22
CA GLY A 2 -1.49 -5.63 -12.09
C GLY A 2 -1.70 -4.31 -11.32
N PRO A 3 -2.92 -3.77 -11.28
CA PRO A 3 -3.21 -2.56 -10.50
C PRO A 3 -2.92 -2.80 -9.01
N ILE A 4 -2.25 -1.85 -8.37
CA ILE A 4 -1.92 -1.88 -6.93
C ILE A 4 -2.70 -0.77 -6.24
N LEU A 5 -3.40 -1.12 -5.16
CA LEU A 5 -4.02 -0.18 -4.24
C LEU A 5 -2.97 0.25 -3.22
N LEU A 6 -2.78 1.56 -3.08
CA LEU A 6 -1.95 2.17 -2.04
C LEU A 6 -2.83 3.09 -1.19
N ALA A 7 -2.64 3.06 0.12
CA ALA A 7 -3.36 3.95 1.03
C ALA A 7 -2.47 4.54 2.11
N GLU A 8 -2.71 5.81 2.41
CA GLU A 8 -2.02 6.60 3.42
C GLU A 8 -3.01 7.14 4.44
N LYS A 9 -2.58 7.18 5.71
CA LYS A 9 -3.27 7.87 6.79
C LYS A 9 -2.25 8.64 7.63
N GLY A 10 -2.39 9.97 7.67
CA GLY A 10 -1.54 10.83 8.51
C GLY A 10 -0.04 10.76 8.20
N GLY A 11 0.36 10.76 6.92
CA GLY A 11 1.79 10.75 6.55
C GLY A 11 2.44 9.37 6.57
N LYS A 12 1.65 8.29 6.74
CA LYS A 12 2.16 6.92 6.84
C LYS A 12 1.39 6.00 5.92
N LEU A 13 2.13 5.11 5.26
CA LEU A 13 1.58 4.03 4.46
C LEU A 13 0.90 3.03 5.40
N VAL A 14 -0.38 2.78 5.16
CA VAL A 14 -1.19 1.85 5.97
C VAL A 14 -1.67 0.66 5.15
N ARG A 15 -1.60 0.73 3.80
CA ARG A 15 -2.01 -0.38 2.94
C ARG A 15 -1.27 -0.42 1.60
N THR A 16 -0.97 -1.64 1.16
CA THR A 16 -0.53 -1.98 -0.20
C THR A 16 -1.13 -3.33 -0.57
N ASP A 17 -1.86 -3.41 -1.68
CA ASP A 17 -2.60 -4.63 -2.07
C ASP A 17 -2.73 -4.73 -3.59
N PHE A 18 -2.78 -5.95 -4.13
CA PHE A 18 -3.05 -6.15 -5.56
C PHE A 18 -4.56 -6.08 -5.81
N MET A 19 -4.97 -5.20 -6.71
CA MET A 19 -6.35 -5.08 -7.17
C MET A 19 -6.65 -6.16 -8.23
N GLU A 20 -6.41 -7.43 -7.94
CA GLU A 20 -6.96 -8.51 -8.75
C GLU A 20 -8.39 -8.84 -8.31
N ARG A 21 -9.21 -9.26 -9.29
CA ARG A 21 -10.67 -9.37 -9.22
C ARG A 21 -11.13 -10.01 -7.92
N SER A 22 -12.02 -9.34 -7.19
CA SER A 22 -12.80 -9.93 -6.10
C SER A 22 -11.92 -10.75 -5.14
N ASN A 23 -11.02 -10.09 -4.39
CA ASN A 23 -10.43 -10.74 -3.23
C ASN A 23 -11.48 -10.75 -2.11
N PRO A 24 -12.17 -11.87 -1.83
CA PRO A 24 -13.21 -11.92 -0.79
C PRO A 24 -12.64 -11.69 0.61
N ARG A 25 -11.30 -11.70 0.75
CA ARG A 25 -10.60 -11.39 2.01
C ARG A 25 -10.46 -9.89 2.24
N VAL A 26 -10.72 -9.06 1.23
CA VAL A 26 -10.75 -7.60 1.37
C VAL A 26 -12.21 -7.20 1.55
N SER A 27 -12.60 -6.97 2.79
CA SER A 27 -13.91 -6.37 3.08
C SER A 27 -14.02 -5.04 2.32
N PRO A 28 -15.15 -4.75 1.64
CA PRO A 28 -15.42 -3.43 1.07
C PRO A 28 -15.23 -2.31 2.10
N SER A 29 -15.57 -2.57 3.36
CA SER A 29 -15.39 -1.63 4.48
C SER A 29 -13.93 -1.26 4.76
N LEU A 30 -12.97 -2.11 4.40
CA LEU A 30 -11.54 -1.79 4.48
C LEU A 30 -11.07 -0.89 3.33
N THR A 31 -11.95 -0.57 2.37
CA THR A 31 -11.65 0.30 1.22
C THR A 31 -12.56 1.53 1.14
N GLU A 32 -13.71 1.53 1.82
CA GLU A 32 -14.70 2.61 1.79
C GLU A 32 -14.18 3.97 2.28
N ASP A 33 -13.25 3.99 3.24
CA ASP A 33 -12.68 5.24 3.77
C ASP A 33 -11.48 5.79 2.96
N PHE A 34 -10.96 5.02 1.99
CA PHE A 34 -9.78 5.43 1.24
C PHE A 34 -10.18 6.27 0.02
N LYS A 35 -9.99 7.60 0.14
CA LYS A 35 -10.07 8.51 -1.00
C LYS A 35 -8.85 8.35 -1.90
N GLN A 36 -9.08 8.22 -3.20
CA GLN A 36 -8.01 8.24 -4.19
C GLN A 36 -7.39 9.64 -4.24
N VAL A 37 -6.26 9.83 -3.57
CA VAL A 37 -5.51 11.08 -3.53
C VAL A 37 -4.07 10.79 -3.88
N LYS A 38 -3.48 11.57 -4.79
CA LYS A 38 -2.03 11.51 -5.05
C LYS A 38 -1.30 12.36 -4.01
N THR A 39 -0.66 11.72 -3.04
CA THR A 39 0.25 12.37 -2.10
C THR A 39 1.70 12.12 -2.52
N ARG A 40 2.63 12.90 -1.97
CA ARG A 40 4.07 12.66 -2.19
C ARG A 40 4.49 11.25 -1.74
N LEU A 41 3.95 10.78 -0.62
CA LEU A 41 4.25 9.46 -0.10
C LEU A 41 3.76 8.34 -1.04
N LEU A 42 2.53 8.44 -1.55
CA LEU A 42 2.01 7.40 -2.46
C LEU A 42 2.76 7.38 -3.80
N SER A 43 3.16 8.55 -4.32
CA SER A 43 4.00 8.62 -5.51
C SER A 43 5.39 8.01 -5.30
N GLU A 44 6.02 8.29 -4.16
CA GLU A 44 7.32 7.68 -3.83
C GLU A 44 7.19 6.18 -3.60
N THR A 45 6.11 5.74 -2.93
CA THR A 45 5.81 4.32 -2.72
C THR A 45 5.68 3.59 -4.06
N GLN A 46 4.93 4.17 -5.02
CA GLN A 46 4.78 3.60 -6.35
C GLN A 46 6.14 3.47 -7.06
N LYS A 47 6.97 4.51 -7.02
CA LYS A 47 8.31 4.51 -7.62
C LYS A 47 9.19 3.40 -7.02
N GLN A 48 9.23 3.28 -5.70
CA GLN A 48 10.04 2.24 -5.05
C GLN A 48 9.54 0.82 -5.37
N LEU A 49 8.21 0.63 -5.48
CA LEU A 49 7.65 -0.64 -5.94
C LEU A 49 8.11 -0.98 -7.36
N GLU A 50 8.07 -0.01 -8.28
CA GLU A 50 8.55 -0.20 -9.66
C GLU A 50 10.04 -0.56 -9.68
N GLU A 51 10.89 0.13 -8.92
CA GLU A 51 12.31 -0.19 -8.76
C GLU A 51 12.53 -1.61 -8.22
N TYR A 52 11.74 -2.01 -7.22
CA TYR A 52 11.79 -3.35 -6.62
C TYR A 52 11.44 -4.43 -7.63
N PHE A 53 10.34 -4.27 -8.36
CA PHE A 53 9.92 -5.25 -9.37
C PHE A 53 10.86 -5.32 -10.58
N MET A 54 11.64 -4.27 -10.85
CA MET A 54 12.71 -4.28 -11.83
C MET A 54 14.04 -4.86 -11.30
N GLY A 55 14.10 -5.27 -10.04
CA GLY A 55 15.31 -5.77 -9.39
C GLY A 55 16.36 -4.70 -9.12
N ARG A 56 15.99 -3.41 -9.17
CA ARG A 56 16.89 -2.26 -8.91
C ARG A 56 16.92 -1.85 -7.45
N ARG A 57 15.99 -2.34 -6.66
CA ARG A 57 15.83 -2.07 -5.22
C ARG A 57 15.52 -3.38 -4.50
N THR A 58 16.11 -3.55 -3.33
CA THR A 58 15.86 -4.69 -2.43
C THR A 58 15.23 -4.27 -1.09
N GLU A 59 15.28 -2.97 -0.75
CA GLU A 59 14.84 -2.41 0.53
C GLU A 59 13.97 -1.16 0.33
N PHE A 60 13.01 -0.94 1.22
CA PHE A 60 12.09 0.21 1.17
C PHE A 60 12.40 1.23 2.26
N GLU A 61 12.41 2.51 1.88
CA GLU A 61 12.56 3.63 2.81
C GLU A 61 11.27 4.46 2.77
N LEU A 62 10.24 3.95 3.44
CA LEU A 62 8.91 4.55 3.46
C LEU A 62 8.39 4.64 4.90
N PRO A 63 7.76 5.76 5.31
CA PRO A 63 7.04 5.80 6.58
C PRO A 63 5.81 4.90 6.51
N TYR A 64 5.73 3.88 7.35
CA TYR A 64 4.58 2.97 7.44
C TYR A 64 3.99 2.91 8.86
N HIS A 65 2.74 2.48 8.94
CA HIS A 65 2.08 2.15 10.20
C HIS A 65 1.36 0.82 10.05
N LEU A 66 1.79 -0.17 10.85
CA LEU A 66 1.18 -1.49 10.86
C LEU A 66 0.04 -1.50 11.87
N GLU A 67 -1.18 -1.71 11.37
CA GLU A 67 -2.36 -1.99 12.20
C GLU A 67 -2.62 -3.50 12.19
N GLY A 68 -2.60 -4.12 13.37
CA GLY A 68 -2.77 -5.56 13.51
C GLY A 68 -2.93 -5.97 14.97
N THR A 69 -3.23 -7.25 15.19
CA THR A 69 -3.25 -7.86 16.53
C THR A 69 -1.86 -7.88 17.13
N GLY A 70 -1.74 -8.16 18.44
CA GLY A 70 -0.44 -8.27 19.10
C GLY A 70 0.49 -9.33 18.50
N PHE A 71 -0.05 -10.35 17.82
CA PHE A 71 0.72 -11.36 17.09
C PHE A 71 1.24 -10.88 15.73
N GLN A 72 0.59 -9.89 15.13
CA GLN A 72 0.94 -9.35 13.81
C GLN A 72 1.84 -8.11 13.88
N LYS A 73 2.15 -7.62 15.08
CA LYS A 73 3.08 -6.51 15.31
C LYS A 73 4.53 -6.93 15.13
#